data_AF-A0A7W5ATY1-F1
#
_entry.id   AF-A0A7W5ATY1-F1
#
_cell.length_a   1.000
_cell.length_b   1.000
_cell.length_c   1.000
_cell.angle_alpha   90.00
_cell.angle_beta   90.00
_cell.angle_gamma   90.00
#
_symmetry.space_group_name_H-M   'P 1'
#
loop_
_entity.id
_entity.type
_entity.pdbx_description
1 polymer ?
#
loop_
_entity_poly.entity_id
_entity_poly.type
_entity_poly.pdbx_seq_one_letter_code
_entity_poly.pdbx_strand_id
1 'polypeptide(L)'
;MFGKLFKAKKETFTIRAPITGKAVSLTEVPDEAFAAGHMGKGIAIEPTVGKVVAPFDAIVAHIIHTNHAVILEHASGLQLLIHVGINTVAMKGEGFNGLVQMGDQVRAGQTLIEFDIEKIRTAGYPLITPVVIANEDEAVTETEVVEGKVTAGQDAVIHAVLAK
;
A
#
# COMPACT_ATOMS: atom_id res chain seq x y z
N MET A 1 4.35 -39.84 -28.26
CA MET A 1 4.21 -39.80 -26.78
C MET A 1 3.93 -38.36 -26.39
N PHE A 2 2.72 -38.09 -25.90
CA PHE A 2 2.23 -36.75 -25.58
C PHE A 2 2.82 -36.27 -24.25
N GLY A 3 3.87 -35.44 -24.31
CA GLY A 3 4.32 -34.65 -23.17
C GLY A 3 3.39 -33.46 -22.97
N LYS A 4 2.26 -33.66 -22.29
CA LYS A 4 1.48 -32.54 -21.76
C LYS A 4 2.28 -31.93 -20.60
N LEU A 5 2.99 -30.86 -20.93
CA LEU A 5 3.65 -29.98 -19.99
C LEU A 5 2.59 -29.41 -19.04
N PHE A 6 2.59 -29.86 -17.78
CA PHE A 6 1.71 -29.33 -16.75
C PHE A 6 2.15 -27.89 -16.44
N LYS A 7 1.45 -26.90 -17.01
CA LYS A 7 1.63 -25.50 -16.64
C LYS A 7 1.04 -25.34 -15.24
N ALA A 8 1.89 -25.22 -14.22
CA ALA A 8 1.43 -24.99 -12.86
C ALA A 8 0.58 -23.71 -12.81
N LYS A 9 -0.63 -23.80 -12.24
CA LYS A 9 -1.49 -22.63 -12.02
C LYS A 9 -0.76 -21.72 -11.02
N LYS A 10 -0.38 -20.52 -11.48
CA LYS A 10 0.18 -19.46 -10.65
C LYS A 10 -0.95 -18.86 -9.81
N GLU A 11 -0.71 -18.70 -8.52
CA GLU A 11 -1.68 -18.07 -7.62
C GLU A 11 -1.51 -16.56 -7.71
N THR A 12 -2.58 -15.86 -8.04
CA THR A 12 -2.59 -14.42 -8.24
C THR A 12 -3.39 -13.76 -7.13
N PHE A 13 -2.86 -12.67 -6.58
CA PHE A 13 -3.50 -11.85 -5.57
C PHE A 13 -3.69 -10.42 -6.09
N THR A 14 -4.89 -9.87 -5.89
CA THR A 14 -5.24 -8.51 -6.30
C THR A 14 -5.34 -7.61 -5.10
N ILE A 15 -4.58 -6.52 -5.12
CA ILE A 15 -4.57 -5.50 -4.08
C ILE A 15 -5.38 -4.32 -4.58
N ARG A 16 -6.41 -3.95 -3.83
CA ARG A 16 -7.24 -2.78 -4.13
C ARG A 16 -6.57 -1.50 -3.67
N ALA A 17 -6.99 -0.36 -4.21
CA ALA A 17 -6.51 0.94 -3.79
C ALA A 17 -6.82 1.13 -2.29
N PRO A 18 -5.83 1.41 -1.43
CA PRO A 18 -6.10 1.73 -0.03
C PRO A 18 -6.57 3.18 0.16
N ILE A 19 -6.45 4.03 -0.87
CA ILE A 19 -6.71 5.47 -0.81
C ILE A 19 -7.41 5.89 -2.11
N THR A 20 -8.37 6.81 -2.02
CA THR A 20 -9.02 7.41 -3.19
C THR A 20 -8.13 8.54 -3.74
N GLY A 21 -7.89 8.53 -5.05
CA GLY A 21 -6.99 9.49 -5.66
C GLY A 21 -6.58 9.15 -7.08
N LYS A 22 -5.36 9.57 -7.44
CA LYS A 22 -4.71 9.20 -8.71
C LYS A 22 -3.51 8.30 -8.41
N ALA A 23 -3.60 7.06 -8.83
CA ALA A 23 -2.50 6.11 -8.82
C ALA A 23 -1.48 6.48 -9.93
N VAL A 24 -0.20 6.52 -9.58
CA VAL A 24 0.93 6.97 -10.39
C VAL A 24 2.14 6.08 -10.14
N SER A 25 3.10 6.07 -11.07
CA SER A 25 4.33 5.30 -10.93
C SER A 25 5.10 5.68 -9.65
N LEU A 26 5.74 4.69 -9.00
CA LEU A 26 6.66 4.96 -7.89
C LEU A 26 7.81 5.89 -8.29
N THR A 27 8.18 5.94 -9.57
CA THR A 27 9.23 6.84 -10.07
C THR A 27 8.86 8.32 -9.96
N GLU A 28 7.59 8.65 -9.74
CA GLU A 28 7.13 10.02 -9.48
C GLU A 28 7.27 10.44 -8.01
N VAL A 29 7.59 9.49 -7.12
CA VAL A 29 7.79 9.77 -5.69
C VAL A 29 9.11 10.53 -5.50
N PRO A 30 9.10 11.69 -4.80
CA PRO A 30 10.32 12.48 -4.54
C PRO A 30 11.13 11.91 -3.36
N ASP A 31 11.36 10.60 -3.36
CA ASP A 31 12.14 9.86 -2.38
C ASP A 31 12.82 8.66 -3.05
N GLU A 32 14.15 8.59 -2.98
CA GLU A 32 14.94 7.59 -3.70
C GLU A 32 14.66 6.16 -3.23
N ALA A 33 14.35 5.94 -1.95
CA ALA A 33 14.09 4.60 -1.43
C ALA A 33 12.83 4.00 -2.06
N PHE A 34 11.81 4.83 -2.31
CA PHE A 34 10.59 4.42 -3.01
C PHE A 34 10.76 4.41 -4.53
N ALA A 35 11.32 5.49 -5.11
CA ALA A 35 11.41 5.65 -6.56
C ALA A 35 12.33 4.62 -7.22
N ALA A 36 13.37 4.16 -6.53
CA ALA A 36 14.26 3.11 -7.00
C ALA A 36 13.74 1.68 -6.68
N GLY A 37 12.60 1.56 -5.97
CA GLY A 37 12.03 0.26 -5.57
C GLY A 37 12.77 -0.44 -4.43
N HIS A 38 13.67 0.24 -3.70
CA HIS A 38 14.39 -0.34 -2.56
C HIS A 38 13.45 -0.71 -1.40
N MET A 39 12.30 -0.04 -1.28
CA MET A 39 11.25 -0.35 -0.31
C MET A 39 10.26 -1.43 -0.81
N GLY A 40 10.53 -2.04 -1.97
CA GLY A 40 9.68 -3.00 -2.65
C GLY A 40 8.93 -2.42 -3.86
N LYS A 41 8.42 -3.28 -4.74
CA LYS A 41 7.56 -2.86 -5.85
C LYS A 41 6.15 -2.51 -5.41
N GLY A 42 5.55 -1.62 -6.18
CA GLY A 42 4.19 -1.18 -5.98
C GLY A 42 3.91 0.08 -6.77
N ILE A 43 3.05 0.93 -6.21
CA ILE A 43 2.55 2.13 -6.85
C ILE A 43 2.56 3.27 -5.83
N ALA A 44 2.39 4.50 -6.28
CA ALA A 44 2.05 5.62 -5.40
C ALA A 44 0.66 6.16 -5.72
N ILE A 45 -0.01 6.78 -4.74
CA ILE A 45 -1.30 7.41 -4.93
C ILE A 45 -1.19 8.87 -4.49
N GLU A 46 -1.60 9.80 -5.35
CA GLU A 46 -1.89 11.18 -4.99
C GLU A 46 -3.31 11.25 -4.39
N PRO A 47 -3.46 11.42 -3.07
CA PRO A 47 -4.76 11.34 -2.40
C PRO A 47 -5.66 12.52 -2.72
N THR A 48 -6.95 12.24 -2.87
CA THR A 48 -8.02 13.26 -2.90
C THR A 48 -8.95 13.18 -1.68
N VAL A 49 -8.83 12.11 -0.88
CA VAL A 49 -9.56 11.90 0.37
C VAL A 49 -8.58 11.54 1.47
N GLY A 50 -8.72 12.16 2.64
CA GLY A 50 -7.88 11.96 3.83
C GLY A 50 -8.14 10.65 4.58
N LYS A 51 -8.12 9.52 3.87
CA LYS A 51 -8.50 8.22 4.42
C LYS A 51 -7.72 7.06 3.79
N VAL A 52 -7.13 6.24 4.65
CA VAL A 52 -6.56 4.93 4.31
C VAL A 52 -7.55 3.85 4.73
N VAL A 53 -7.86 2.92 3.83
CA VAL A 53 -8.65 1.72 4.11
C VAL A 53 -7.84 0.46 3.86
N ALA A 54 -8.23 -0.64 4.49
CA ALA A 54 -7.66 -1.95 4.23
C ALA A 54 -7.98 -2.38 2.79
N PRO A 55 -6.97 -2.68 1.96
CA PRO A 55 -7.17 -3.09 0.57
C PRO A 55 -7.63 -4.55 0.43
N PHE A 56 -7.48 -5.34 1.48
CA PHE A 56 -7.86 -6.74 1.62
C PHE A 56 -8.01 -7.10 3.10
N ASP A 57 -8.52 -8.30 3.39
CA ASP A 57 -8.56 -8.84 4.76
C ASP A 57 -7.14 -9.13 5.25
N ALA A 58 -6.77 -8.60 6.42
CA ALA A 58 -5.38 -8.61 6.89
C ALA A 58 -5.28 -8.62 8.42
N ILE A 59 -4.06 -8.89 8.90
CA ILE A 59 -3.63 -8.51 10.25
C ILE A 59 -2.79 -7.23 10.14
N VAL A 60 -2.97 -6.29 11.07
CA VAL A 60 -2.10 -5.12 11.20
C VAL A 60 -0.75 -5.58 11.77
N ALA A 61 0.22 -5.82 10.89
CA ALA A 61 1.55 -6.26 11.29
C ALA A 61 2.30 -5.17 12.04
N HIS A 62 2.15 -3.92 11.61
CA HIS A 62 2.73 -2.78 12.30
C HIS A 62 1.96 -1.48 12.01
N ILE A 63 1.88 -0.59 12.99
CA ILE A 63 1.44 0.79 12.83
C ILE A 63 2.57 1.69 13.35
N ILE A 64 3.05 2.63 12.53
CA ILE A 64 4.12 3.52 12.95
C ILE A 64 3.58 4.45 14.04
N HIS A 65 4.36 4.73 15.08
CA HIS A 65 3.94 5.50 16.26
C HIS A 65 3.32 6.89 15.95
N THR A 66 3.63 7.49 14.80
CA THR A 66 3.03 8.75 14.32
C THR A 66 1.78 8.55 13.46
N ASN A 67 1.26 7.33 13.34
CA ASN A 67 0.04 6.97 12.61
C ASN A 67 -0.01 7.31 11.11
N HIS A 68 1.10 7.72 10.50
CA HIS A 68 1.15 8.06 9.07
C HIS A 68 1.36 6.84 8.17
N ALA A 69 1.79 5.70 8.71
CA ALA A 69 2.08 4.51 7.92
C ALA A 69 1.68 3.23 8.64
N VAL A 70 1.22 2.26 7.87
CA VAL A 70 0.74 0.95 8.33
C VAL A 70 1.30 -0.15 7.45
N ILE A 71 1.65 -1.28 8.06
CA ILE A 71 2.00 -2.53 7.37
C ILE A 71 0.90 -3.53 7.65
N LEU A 72 0.31 -4.06 6.58
CA LEU A 72 -0.74 -5.07 6.61
C LEU A 72 -0.19 -6.40 6.10
N GLU A 73 -0.49 -7.48 6.81
CA GLU A 73 -0.11 -8.84 6.41
C GLU A 73 -1.34 -9.63 5.96
N HIS A 74 -1.30 -10.10 4.72
CA HIS A 74 -2.27 -11.02 4.17
C HIS A 74 -2.00 -12.45 4.66
N ALA A 75 -3.01 -13.32 4.65
CA ALA A 75 -2.89 -14.72 5.08
C ALA A 75 -1.84 -15.54 4.29
N SER A 76 -1.41 -15.07 3.12
CA SER A 76 -0.30 -15.67 2.36
C SER A 76 1.09 -15.26 2.84
N GLY A 77 1.20 -14.39 3.84
CA GLY A 77 2.46 -13.78 4.28
C GLY A 77 2.90 -12.55 3.48
N LEU A 78 2.14 -12.12 2.47
CA LEU A 78 2.42 -10.87 1.75
C LEU A 78 2.21 -9.68 2.68
N GLN A 79 3.21 -8.81 2.79
CA GLN A 79 3.17 -7.59 3.58
C GLN A 79 3.07 -6.36 2.68
N LEU A 80 2.04 -5.55 2.91
CA LEU A 80 1.81 -4.30 2.18
C LEU A 80 2.07 -3.11 3.11
N LEU A 81 3.01 -2.26 2.73
CA LEU A 81 3.26 -0.95 3.35
C LEU A 81 2.40 0.11 2.65
N ILE A 82 1.67 0.89 3.45
CA ILE A 82 0.97 2.11 3.02
C ILE A 82 1.57 3.27 3.81
N HIS A 83 2.25 4.20 3.14
CA HIS A 83 3.02 5.28 3.77
C HIS A 83 2.48 6.66 3.37
N VAL A 84 1.64 7.29 4.21
CA VAL A 84 0.95 8.54 3.84
C VAL A 84 1.92 9.73 3.77
N GLY A 85 2.12 10.25 2.55
CA GLY A 85 3.05 11.34 2.25
C GLY A 85 4.52 10.96 2.40
N ILE A 86 5.43 11.90 2.13
CA ILE A 86 6.89 11.71 2.22
C ILE A 86 7.46 12.57 3.36
N ASN A 87 8.33 11.97 4.19
CA ASN A 87 8.91 12.59 5.39
C ASN A 87 7.89 13.04 6.45
N THR A 88 6.63 12.60 6.36
CA THR A 88 5.52 12.96 7.26
C THR A 88 5.68 12.45 8.69
N VAL A 89 6.59 11.51 8.95
CA VAL A 89 7.03 11.15 10.31
C VAL A 89 7.47 12.38 11.13
N ALA A 90 8.04 13.39 10.47
CA ALA A 90 8.48 14.64 11.09
C ALA A 90 7.32 15.50 11.64
N MET A 91 6.09 15.23 11.22
CA MET A 91 4.88 15.85 11.77
C MET A 91 4.50 15.27 13.15
N LYS A 92 5.20 14.23 13.65
CA LYS A 92 5.02 13.67 15.01
C LYS A 92 3.57 13.27 15.33
N GLY A 93 2.84 12.80 14.32
CA GLY A 93 1.44 12.39 14.43
C GLY A 93 0.42 13.51 14.27
N GLU A 94 0.88 14.75 14.12
CA GLU A 94 -0.02 15.85 13.83
C GLU A 94 -0.69 15.70 12.47
N GLY A 95 -2.03 15.72 12.45
CA GLY A 95 -2.80 15.53 11.22
C GLY A 95 -3.05 14.08 10.86
N PHE A 96 -2.71 13.12 11.73
CA PHE A 96 -2.98 11.70 11.57
C PHE A 96 -3.79 11.16 12.74
N ASN A 97 -4.81 10.37 12.44
CA ASN A 97 -5.63 9.64 13.40
C ASN A 97 -5.62 8.15 13.06
N GLY A 98 -4.85 7.37 13.81
CA GLY A 98 -4.83 5.92 13.69
C GLY A 98 -6.07 5.31 14.34
N LEU A 99 -6.77 4.44 13.62
CA LEU A 99 -8.00 3.77 14.08
C LEU A 99 -7.79 2.28 14.38
N VAL A 100 -6.56 1.80 14.24
CA VAL A 100 -6.17 0.40 14.45
C VAL A 100 -4.85 0.35 15.20
N GLN A 101 -4.57 -0.79 15.80
CA GLN A 101 -3.31 -1.09 16.49
C GLN A 101 -2.69 -2.38 15.96
N MET A 102 -1.41 -2.60 16.27
CA MET A 102 -0.71 -3.83 15.92
C MET A 102 -1.45 -5.06 16.47
N GLY A 103 -1.59 -6.09 15.62
CA GLY A 103 -2.28 -7.34 15.94
C GLY A 103 -3.78 -7.34 15.64
N ASP A 104 -4.39 -6.19 15.33
CA ASP A 104 -5.79 -6.14 14.95
C ASP A 104 -6.04 -6.91 13.65
N GLN A 105 -7.17 -7.63 13.59
CA GLN A 105 -7.70 -8.17 12.34
C GLN A 105 -8.60 -7.13 11.67
N VAL A 106 -8.37 -6.87 10.39
CA VAL A 106 -9.12 -5.88 9.61
C VAL A 106 -9.74 -6.52 8.38
N ARG A 107 -10.89 -5.99 7.97
CA ARG A 107 -11.59 -6.42 6.74
C ARG A 107 -11.38 -5.44 5.60
N ALA A 108 -11.41 -5.93 4.37
CA ALA A 108 -11.34 -5.08 3.19
C ALA A 108 -12.34 -3.91 3.27
N GLY A 109 -11.87 -2.69 3.05
CA GLY A 109 -12.63 -1.45 3.14
C GLY A 109 -12.73 -0.84 4.54
N GLN A 110 -12.28 -1.53 5.60
CA GLN A 110 -12.21 -0.97 6.95
C GLN A 110 -11.25 0.22 6.98
N THR A 111 -11.64 1.32 7.62
CA THR A 111 -10.77 2.49 7.78
C THR A 111 -9.64 2.19 8.77
N LEU A 112 -8.42 2.54 8.40
CA LEU A 112 -7.21 2.29 9.18
C LEU A 112 -6.61 3.58 9.75
N ILE A 113 -6.51 4.59 8.89
CA ILE A 113 -5.93 5.91 9.22
C ILE A 113 -6.81 6.97 8.57
N GLU A 114 -7.13 8.01 9.33
CA GLU A 114 -7.64 9.27 8.79
C GLU A 114 -6.54 10.33 8.86
N PHE A 115 -6.43 11.18 7.84
CA PHE A 115 -5.38 12.19 7.78
C PHE A 115 -5.86 13.51 7.18
N ASP A 116 -5.25 14.61 7.61
CA ASP A 116 -5.56 15.95 7.15
C ASP A 116 -4.63 16.35 6.00
N ILE A 117 -5.20 16.35 4.79
CA ILE A 117 -4.50 16.70 3.55
C ILE A 117 -3.93 18.13 3.62
N GLU A 118 -4.72 19.09 4.09
CA GLU A 118 -4.33 20.50 4.11
C GLU A 118 -3.25 20.74 5.16
N LYS A 119 -3.31 20.03 6.30
CA LYS A 119 -2.25 20.08 7.31
C LYS A 119 -0.93 19.53 6.80
N ILE A 120 -0.93 18.42 6.07
CA ILE A 120 0.29 17.86 5.44
C ILE A 120 0.88 18.84 4.43
N ARG A 121 0.03 19.42 3.56
CA ARG A 121 0.46 20.41 2.56
C ARG A 121 1.02 21.68 3.20
N THR A 122 0.36 22.19 4.24
CA THR A 122 0.78 23.40 4.97
C THR A 122 2.11 23.19 5.70
N ALA A 123 2.37 21.96 6.17
CA ALA A 123 3.65 21.58 6.75
C ALA A 123 4.78 21.43 5.71
N GLY A 124 4.47 21.52 4.41
CA GLY A 124 5.47 21.48 3.32
C GLY A 124 5.89 20.08 2.90
N TYR A 125 5.15 19.03 3.28
CA TYR A 125 5.48 17.65 2.92
C TYR A 125 4.71 17.19 1.65
N PRO A 126 5.36 16.42 0.76
CA PRO A 126 4.67 15.79 -0.36
C PRO A 126 3.57 14.84 0.13
N LEU A 127 2.37 14.94 -0.45
CA LEU A 127 1.21 14.10 -0.09
C LEU A 127 1.20 12.75 -0.82
N ILE A 128 1.97 12.61 -1.89
CA ILE A 128 2.09 11.36 -2.65
C ILE A 128 2.41 10.20 -1.70
N THR A 129 1.58 9.17 -1.76
CA THR A 129 1.54 8.09 -0.76
C THR A 129 1.96 6.78 -1.40
N PRO A 130 3.17 6.26 -1.10
CA PRO A 130 3.60 4.95 -1.54
C PRO A 130 2.72 3.81 -0.98
N VAL A 131 2.43 2.84 -1.85
CA VAL A 131 1.72 1.59 -1.57
C VAL A 131 2.55 0.46 -2.17
N VAL A 132 3.34 -0.22 -1.33
CA VAL A 132 4.39 -1.15 -1.78
C VAL A 132 4.34 -2.49 -1.08
N ILE A 133 4.69 -3.56 -1.78
CA ILE A 133 4.86 -4.90 -1.21
C ILE A 133 6.24 -4.94 -0.54
N ALA A 134 6.27 -4.88 0.79
CA ALA A 134 7.48 -4.66 1.56
C ALA A 134 8.41 -5.89 1.61
N ASN A 135 7.86 -7.09 1.48
CA ASN A 135 8.59 -8.36 1.44
C ASN A 135 8.50 -9.02 0.05
N GLU A 136 8.63 -8.21 -1.00
CA GLU A 136 8.43 -8.65 -2.38
C GLU A 136 9.26 -9.90 -2.74
N ASP A 137 10.56 -9.88 -2.46
CA ASP A 137 11.50 -10.95 -2.82
C ASP A 137 11.14 -12.31 -2.20
N GLU A 138 10.38 -12.30 -1.11
CA GLU A 138 9.91 -13.50 -0.42
C GLU A 138 8.49 -13.88 -0.85
N ALA A 139 7.61 -12.90 -1.04
CA ALA A 139 6.17 -13.12 -1.15
C ALA A 139 5.65 -13.21 -2.59
N VAL A 140 6.37 -12.67 -3.58
CA VAL A 140 5.86 -12.57 -4.96
C VAL A 140 6.94 -12.84 -6.01
N THR A 141 6.52 -13.30 -7.18
CA THR A 141 7.40 -13.59 -8.33
C THR A 141 7.20 -12.62 -9.50
N GLU A 142 6.00 -12.05 -9.62
CA GLU A 142 5.64 -11.08 -10.64
C GLU A 142 4.70 -10.05 -10.02
N THR A 143 4.88 -8.78 -10.40
CA THR A 143 4.07 -7.65 -9.93
C THR A 143 3.71 -6.78 -11.13
N GLU A 144 2.42 -6.56 -11.34
CA GLU A 144 1.86 -5.64 -12.32
C GLU A 144 1.09 -4.54 -11.58
N VAL A 145 1.23 -3.28 -12.04
CA VAL A 145 0.61 -2.12 -11.41
C VAL A 145 -0.37 -1.44 -12.36
N VAL A 146 -1.43 -0.86 -11.80
CA VAL A 146 -2.48 -0.18 -12.56
C VAL A 146 -2.56 1.28 -12.12
N GLU A 147 -2.20 2.18 -13.04
CA GLU A 147 -2.25 3.63 -12.83
C GLU A 147 -3.61 4.23 -13.22
N GLY A 148 -3.90 5.45 -12.75
CA GLY A 148 -5.10 6.20 -13.12
C GLY A 148 -5.94 6.61 -11.91
N LYS A 149 -7.18 7.02 -12.16
CA LYS A 149 -8.11 7.40 -11.09
C LYS A 149 -8.60 6.14 -10.37
N VAL A 150 -8.55 6.16 -9.04
CA VAL A 150 -8.91 5.01 -8.20
C VAL A 150 -9.75 5.42 -7.00
N THR A 151 -10.66 4.54 -6.61
CA THR A 151 -11.51 4.65 -5.43
C THR A 151 -11.09 3.62 -4.39
N ALA A 152 -10.88 4.09 -3.16
CA ALA A 152 -10.47 3.26 -2.03
C ALA A 152 -11.39 2.04 -1.84
N GLY A 153 -10.79 0.85 -1.69
CA GLY A 153 -11.49 -0.42 -1.45
C GLY A 153 -12.24 -0.99 -2.68
N GLN A 154 -12.23 -0.30 -3.82
CA GLN A 154 -12.96 -0.70 -5.03
C GLN A 154 -12.01 -1.10 -6.16
N ASP A 155 -11.19 -0.17 -6.65
CA ASP A 155 -10.36 -0.36 -7.83
C ASP A 155 -9.09 -1.14 -7.51
N ALA A 156 -8.64 -1.99 -8.42
CA ALA A 156 -7.36 -2.71 -8.30
C ALA A 156 -6.19 -1.80 -8.67
N VAL A 157 -5.09 -1.87 -7.92
CA VAL A 157 -3.86 -1.11 -8.19
C VAL A 157 -2.62 -1.98 -8.35
N ILE A 158 -2.63 -3.19 -7.79
CA ILE A 158 -1.53 -4.16 -7.94
C ILE A 158 -2.13 -5.55 -8.18
N HIS A 159 -1.59 -6.25 -9.18
CA HIS A 159 -1.77 -7.67 -9.39
C HIS A 159 -0.43 -8.36 -9.13
N ALA A 160 -0.39 -9.24 -8.14
CA ALA A 160 0.80 -9.97 -7.74
C ALA A 160 0.64 -11.47 -8.01
N VAL A 161 1.71 -12.12 -8.48
CA VAL A 161 1.81 -13.58 -8.48
C VAL A 161 2.56 -14.01 -7.22
N LEU A 162 1.89 -14.73 -6.33
CA LEU A 162 2.47 -15.16 -5.07
C LEU A 162 3.59 -16.19 -5.29
N ALA A 163 4.68 -16.04 -4.54
CA ALA A 163 5.69 -17.08 -4.38
C ALA A 163 5.06 -18.20 -3.52
N LYS A 164 5.13 -19.44 -3.99
CA LYS A 164 4.50 -20.60 -3.32
C LYS A 164 5.20 -20.99 -2.04
#